data_AF-A0A7R9YJ10-F1
#
_entry.id   AF-A0A7R9YJ10-F1
#
_cell.length_a   1.000
_cell.length_b   1.000
_cell.length_c   1.000
_cell.angle_alpha   90.00
_cell.angle_beta   90.00
_cell.angle_gamma   90.00
#
_symmetry.space_group_name_H-M   'P 1'
#
loop_
_entity.id
_entity.type
_entity.pdbx_description
1 polymer ?
#
loop_
_entity_poly.entity_id
_entity_poly.type
_entity_poly.pdbx_seq_one_letter_code
_entity_poly.pdbx_strand_id
1 'polypeptide(L)'
;TPEELALTARRYTARGDDGGGVADDDASDGVVLLRGVRADGRPIALLRIGRMGARTPERVRAALAPLDAAPPAELWVDLRGNLGGSFASAVEVARLFLNSGERIVAVRRRAGPVETFDALDAGPYADLPLRLLVDRNTASAAEVLAGALRDNGRADLLGERTYGKGLIQTVAKLADGSALEITVARYETPAGRLVDQRGFEPDVPLDSECSARVVGGGGSAAAASGGNVVAAARAEAERGLTCAQQA
;
A
#
# COMPACT_ATOMS: atom_id res chain seq x y z
N THR A 1 -15.55 -14.91 15.96
CA THR A 1 -15.29 -15.12 17.41
C THR A 1 -13.83 -15.53 17.62
N PRO A 2 -13.28 -15.65 18.85
CA PRO A 2 -11.96 -16.26 19.06
C PRO A 2 -11.79 -17.66 18.45
N GLU A 3 -12.90 -18.33 18.09
CA GLU A 3 -12.94 -19.62 17.40
C GLU A 3 -12.70 -19.55 15.88
N GLU A 4 -12.71 -18.37 15.24
CA GLU A 4 -12.49 -18.23 13.79
C GLU A 4 -11.02 -18.11 13.38
N LEU A 5 -10.08 -17.98 14.32
CA LEU A 5 -8.64 -18.16 14.03
C LEU A 5 -8.34 -19.67 13.97
N ALA A 6 -9.02 -20.37 13.06
CA ALA A 6 -8.65 -21.73 12.71
C ALA A 6 -7.22 -21.69 12.17
N LEU A 7 -6.34 -22.48 12.79
CA LEU A 7 -4.94 -22.61 12.42
C LEU A 7 -4.89 -23.20 11.00
N THR A 8 -4.96 -22.35 9.99
CA THR A 8 -4.87 -22.79 8.59
C THR A 8 -3.39 -22.91 8.29
N ALA A 9 -2.95 -24.14 8.06
CA ALA A 9 -1.57 -24.47 7.81
C ALA A 9 -1.45 -25.09 6.41
N ARG A 10 -0.63 -24.49 5.54
CA ARG A 10 -0.36 -25.00 4.19
C ARG A 10 1.08 -25.49 4.10
N ARG A 11 1.27 -26.74 3.67
CA ARG A 11 2.61 -27.35 3.50
C ARG A 11 3.14 -27.09 2.09
N TYR A 12 4.38 -26.65 2.01
CA TYR A 12 5.12 -26.42 0.77
C TYR A 12 6.33 -27.36 0.72
N THR A 13 6.45 -28.15 -0.34
CA THR A 13 7.65 -28.98 -0.60
C THR A 13 8.71 -28.12 -1.27
N ALA A 14 9.91 -28.05 -0.70
CA ALA A 14 11.04 -27.37 -1.34
C ALA A 14 11.35 -28.05 -2.68
N ARG A 15 11.07 -27.36 -3.78
CA ARG A 15 11.73 -27.61 -5.06
C ARG A 15 12.98 -26.72 -5.02
N GLY A 16 14.16 -27.33 -5.14
CA GLY A 16 15.47 -26.73 -4.85
C GLY A 16 15.55 -25.24 -5.13
N ASP A 17 15.56 -24.47 -4.04
CA ASP A 17 16.04 -23.10 -4.00
C ASP A 17 16.72 -22.95 -2.62
N ASP A 18 18.01 -23.15 -2.67
CA ASP A 18 18.99 -23.21 -1.61
C ASP A 18 19.22 -21.82 -1.03
N GLY A 19 18.52 -21.54 0.08
CA GLY A 19 18.82 -20.40 0.93
C GLY A 19 17.74 -19.32 0.90
N GLY A 20 16.61 -19.59 1.54
CA GLY A 20 15.71 -18.54 2.03
C GLY A 20 16.37 -17.74 3.17
N GLY A 21 17.41 -16.98 2.85
CA GLY A 21 17.43 -15.58 3.23
C GLY A 21 16.30 -14.91 2.47
N VAL A 22 15.62 -13.97 3.09
CA VAL A 22 14.81 -13.02 2.32
C VAL A 22 15.81 -12.37 1.38
N ALA A 23 15.80 -12.75 0.10
CA ALA A 23 16.50 -11.99 -0.90
C ALA A 23 15.88 -10.59 -0.82
N ASP A 24 16.62 -9.68 -0.19
CA ASP A 24 16.45 -8.25 -0.35
C ASP A 24 16.71 -7.97 -1.82
N ASP A 25 15.70 -8.21 -2.65
CA ASP A 25 15.73 -7.89 -4.07
C ASP A 25 15.50 -6.37 -4.17
N ASP A 26 16.58 -5.67 -3.87
CA ASP A 26 16.74 -4.26 -3.56
C ASP A 26 16.17 -3.29 -4.62
N ALA A 27 15.91 -3.81 -5.81
CA ALA A 27 15.38 -3.08 -6.96
C ALA A 27 13.85 -3.16 -7.12
N SER A 28 13.15 -4.02 -6.36
CA SER A 28 11.81 -4.52 -6.74
C SER A 28 10.59 -3.83 -6.10
N ASP A 29 10.74 -2.97 -5.09
CA ASP A 29 9.58 -2.36 -4.39
C ASP A 29 8.75 -1.39 -5.25
N GLY A 30 9.29 -0.96 -6.40
CA GLY A 30 8.57 -0.11 -7.35
C GLY A 30 8.18 1.28 -6.80
N VAL A 31 8.95 1.82 -5.83
CA VAL A 31 8.73 3.19 -5.32
C VAL A 31 9.16 4.22 -6.36
N VAL A 32 8.19 4.98 -6.88
CA VAL A 32 8.40 6.00 -7.93
C VAL A 32 7.60 7.25 -7.58
N LEU A 33 8.24 8.42 -7.57
CA LEU A 33 7.54 9.71 -7.42
C LEU A 33 7.50 10.45 -8.76
N LEU A 34 6.30 10.68 -9.27
CA LEU A 34 6.05 11.57 -10.39
C LEU A 34 5.68 12.96 -9.87
N ARG A 35 6.46 13.97 -10.27
CA ARG A 35 6.28 15.37 -9.88
C ARG A 35 5.75 16.20 -11.04
N GLY A 36 5.09 17.31 -10.69
CA GLY A 36 4.61 18.31 -11.65
C GLY A 36 3.30 17.95 -12.34
N VAL A 37 2.67 16.83 -11.99
CA VAL A 37 1.32 16.50 -12.46
C VAL A 37 0.38 17.64 -12.05
N ARG A 38 -0.45 18.15 -12.96
CA ARG A 38 -1.46 19.16 -12.64
C ARG A 38 -2.86 18.58 -12.78
N ALA A 39 -3.71 18.80 -11.78
CA ALA A 39 -5.14 18.58 -11.90
C ALA A 39 -5.87 19.87 -11.51
N ASP A 40 -6.77 20.34 -12.40
CA ASP A 40 -7.42 21.66 -12.31
C ASP A 40 -6.44 22.81 -12.04
N GLY A 41 -5.26 22.74 -12.66
CA GLY A 41 -4.21 23.76 -12.49
C GLY A 41 -3.50 23.72 -11.13
N ARG A 42 -3.80 22.79 -10.23
CA ARG A 42 -3.08 22.61 -8.95
C ARG A 42 -1.95 21.58 -9.09
N PRO A 43 -0.76 21.82 -8.51
CA PRO A 43 0.34 20.86 -8.55
C PRO A 43 0.04 19.66 -7.65
N ILE A 44 0.07 18.46 -8.23
CA ILE A 44 -0.09 17.18 -7.54
C ILE A 44 1.20 16.37 -7.69
N ALA A 45 1.55 15.63 -6.65
CA ALA A 45 2.58 14.61 -6.70
C ALA A 45 1.94 13.23 -6.65
N LEU A 46 2.45 12.28 -7.44
CA LEU A 46 1.97 10.89 -7.45
C LEU A 46 3.11 9.97 -7.00
N LEU A 47 2.96 9.35 -5.83
CA LEU A 47 3.87 8.35 -5.29
C LEU A 47 3.30 6.96 -5.56
N ARG A 48 3.93 6.18 -6.42
CA ARG A 48 3.60 4.77 -6.60
C ARG A 48 4.41 3.91 -5.63
N ILE A 49 3.76 2.96 -4.98
CA ILE A 49 4.39 1.90 -4.16
C ILE A 49 3.90 0.56 -4.72
N GLY A 50 4.71 -0.06 -5.59
CA GLY A 50 4.34 -1.29 -6.28
C GLY A 50 4.34 -2.55 -5.39
N ARG A 51 5.19 -2.57 -4.37
CA ARG A 51 5.30 -3.65 -3.37
C ARG A 51 5.78 -3.05 -2.04
N MET A 52 5.35 -3.65 -0.93
CA MET A 52 5.78 -3.24 0.41
C MET A 52 6.99 -4.07 0.86
N GLY A 53 8.19 -3.73 0.42
CA GLY A 53 9.44 -4.41 0.81
C GLY A 53 10.06 -3.86 2.10
N ALA A 54 11.14 -4.49 2.55
CA ALA A 54 11.83 -4.10 3.79
C ALA A 54 12.37 -2.66 3.75
N ARG A 55 12.80 -2.19 2.57
CA ARG A 55 13.39 -0.85 2.38
C ARG A 55 12.43 0.21 1.86
N THR A 56 11.15 -0.15 1.74
CA THR A 56 10.12 0.77 1.27
C THR A 56 10.04 2.04 2.13
N PRO A 57 10.13 2.01 3.48
CA PRO A 57 10.08 3.23 4.29
C PRO A 57 11.18 4.24 3.93
N GLU A 58 12.43 3.78 3.80
CA GLU A 58 13.58 4.61 3.46
C GLU A 58 13.42 5.19 2.05
N ARG A 59 12.97 4.36 1.10
CA ARG A 59 12.74 4.79 -0.29
C ARG A 59 11.61 5.79 -0.41
N VAL A 60 10.53 5.64 0.35
CA VAL A 60 9.42 6.60 0.39
C VAL A 60 9.89 7.92 0.99
N ARG A 61 10.61 7.90 2.13
CA ARG A 61 11.20 9.11 2.73
C ARG A 61 12.11 9.83 1.72
N ALA A 62 13.01 9.11 1.07
CA ALA A 62 13.91 9.68 0.07
C ALA A 62 13.17 10.25 -1.15
N ALA A 63 12.12 9.57 -1.60
CA ALA A 63 11.30 10.03 -2.71
C ALA A 63 10.54 11.32 -2.36
N LEU A 64 10.03 11.45 -1.14
CA LEU A 64 9.24 12.59 -0.69
C LEU A 64 10.07 13.78 -0.22
N ALA A 65 11.32 13.59 0.22
CA ALA A 65 12.19 14.68 0.71
C ALA A 65 12.27 15.92 -0.21
N PRO A 66 12.29 15.81 -1.56
CA PRO A 66 12.25 16.98 -2.43
C PRO A 66 10.96 17.81 -2.36
N LEU A 67 9.87 17.27 -1.79
CA LEU A 67 8.60 17.98 -1.61
C LEU A 67 8.65 18.96 -0.43
N ASP A 68 9.59 18.80 0.50
CA ASP A 68 9.72 19.69 1.67
C ASP A 68 10.02 21.14 1.25
N ALA A 69 10.81 21.30 0.17
CA ALA A 69 11.16 22.61 -0.38
C ALA A 69 10.06 23.20 -1.29
N ALA A 70 9.19 22.36 -1.85
CA ALA A 70 8.17 22.75 -2.81
C ALA A 70 6.95 21.82 -2.67
N PRO A 71 6.14 22.01 -1.62
CA PRO A 71 5.04 21.11 -1.31
C PRO A 71 3.99 21.17 -2.42
N PRO A 72 3.47 20.02 -2.89
CA PRO A 72 2.35 20.01 -3.81
C PRO A 72 1.07 20.45 -3.08
N ALA A 73 0.02 20.78 -3.83
CA ALA A 73 -1.29 21.02 -3.26
C ALA A 73 -1.91 19.72 -2.71
N GLU A 74 -1.55 18.57 -3.28
CA GLU A 74 -2.04 17.25 -2.88
C GLU A 74 -1.02 16.17 -3.28
N LEU A 75 -0.92 15.11 -2.47
CA LEU A 75 -0.17 13.90 -2.75
C LEU A 75 -1.15 12.74 -3.01
N TRP A 76 -0.94 12.01 -4.09
CA TRP A 76 -1.67 10.78 -4.38
C TRP A 76 -0.71 9.62 -4.20
N VAL A 77 -1.15 8.58 -3.47
CA VAL A 77 -0.37 7.35 -3.28
C VAL A 77 -1.03 6.22 -4.05
N ASP A 78 -0.32 5.67 -5.04
CA ASP A 78 -0.81 4.56 -5.84
C ASP A 78 -0.36 3.21 -5.28
N LEU A 79 -1.31 2.45 -4.73
CA LEU A 79 -1.15 1.09 -4.19
C LEU A 79 -1.75 0.02 -5.10
N ARG A 80 -2.17 0.37 -6.33
CA ARG A 80 -2.78 -0.60 -7.25
C ARG A 80 -1.77 -1.63 -7.73
N GLY A 81 -2.19 -2.89 -7.70
CA GLY A 81 -1.31 -4.04 -7.97
C GLY A 81 -0.41 -4.43 -6.79
N ASN A 82 -0.45 -3.71 -5.66
CA ASN A 82 0.42 -3.99 -4.53
C ASN A 82 -0.15 -5.11 -3.64
N LEU A 83 0.38 -6.32 -3.82
CA LEU A 83 0.00 -7.52 -3.07
C LEU A 83 0.48 -7.53 -1.60
N GLY A 84 1.05 -6.43 -1.11
CA GLY A 84 1.57 -6.24 0.24
C GLY A 84 3.04 -6.61 0.36
N GLY A 85 3.39 -7.24 1.48
CA GLY A 85 4.76 -7.58 1.85
C GLY A 85 5.02 -7.37 3.34
N SER A 86 6.06 -6.63 3.68
CA SER A 86 6.48 -6.33 5.05
C SER A 86 5.41 -5.52 5.81
N PHE A 87 4.83 -6.14 6.84
CA PHE A 87 3.91 -5.48 7.77
C PHE A 87 4.59 -4.29 8.49
N ALA A 88 5.82 -4.48 8.96
CA ALA A 88 6.59 -3.43 9.63
C ALA A 88 6.79 -2.21 8.72
N SER A 89 7.08 -2.44 7.44
CA SER A 89 7.24 -1.36 6.47
C SER A 89 5.95 -0.57 6.25
N ALA A 90 4.79 -1.23 6.22
CA ALA A 90 3.51 -0.52 6.12
C ALA A 90 3.24 0.37 7.34
N VAL A 91 3.57 -0.11 8.54
CA VAL A 91 3.48 0.70 9.78
C VAL A 91 4.40 1.92 9.70
N GLU A 92 5.65 1.72 9.30
CA GLU A 92 6.62 2.81 9.14
C GLU A 92 6.23 3.84 8.08
N VAL A 93 5.66 3.39 6.95
CA VAL A 93 5.16 4.30 5.92
C VAL A 93 3.92 5.06 6.42
N ALA A 94 3.01 4.41 7.14
CA ALA A 94 1.83 5.08 7.72
C ALA A 94 2.23 6.21 8.68
N ARG A 95 3.28 6.00 9.49
CA ARG A 95 3.83 7.02 10.40
C ARG A 95 4.27 8.31 9.71
N LEU A 96 4.58 8.26 8.41
CA LEU A 96 4.96 9.46 7.67
C LEU A 96 3.81 10.46 7.52
N PHE A 97 2.57 9.97 7.57
CA PHE A 97 1.37 10.72 7.21
C PHE A 97 0.38 10.90 8.38
N LEU A 98 0.66 10.34 9.56
CA LEU A 98 -0.24 10.38 10.71
C LEU A 98 0.29 11.28 11.82
N ASN A 99 -0.60 11.85 12.62
CA ASN A 99 -0.25 12.62 13.81
C ASN A 99 0.10 11.71 14.99
N SER A 100 0.84 12.23 15.97
CA SER A 100 1.16 11.48 17.19
C SER A 100 -0.10 10.96 17.90
N GLY A 101 -0.07 9.69 18.29
CA GLY A 101 -1.17 9.01 18.97
C GLY A 101 -2.24 8.43 18.05
N GLU A 102 -2.21 8.71 16.75
CA GLU A 102 -3.14 8.08 15.80
C GLU A 102 -2.82 6.58 15.63
N ARG A 103 -3.85 5.75 15.74
CA ARG A 103 -3.73 4.29 15.63
C ARG A 103 -3.47 3.90 14.19
N ILE A 104 -2.50 3.01 13.95
CA ILE A 104 -2.23 2.46 12.63
C ILE A 104 -2.99 1.15 12.45
N VAL A 105 -2.81 0.22 13.39
CA VAL A 105 -3.38 -1.12 13.30
C VAL A 105 -3.34 -1.81 14.66
N ALA A 106 -4.31 -2.69 14.92
CA ALA A 106 -4.29 -3.60 16.05
C ALA A 106 -4.13 -5.04 15.57
N VAL A 107 -3.27 -5.82 16.23
CA VAL A 107 -3.01 -7.22 15.91
C VAL A 107 -3.56 -8.10 17.02
N ARG A 108 -4.42 -9.04 16.65
CA ARG A 108 -5.04 -9.99 17.56
C ARG A 108 -4.59 -11.41 17.24
N ARG A 109 -3.83 -11.99 18.17
CA ARG A 109 -3.44 -13.41 18.19
C ARG A 109 -4.53 -14.24 18.87
N ARG A 110 -4.47 -15.56 18.72
CA ARG A 110 -5.39 -16.49 19.39
C ARG A 110 -5.34 -16.39 20.92
N ALA A 111 -4.14 -16.18 21.46
CA ALA A 111 -3.90 -16.01 22.90
C ALA A 111 -2.97 -14.81 23.11
N GLY A 112 -3.09 -14.18 24.29
CA GLY A 112 -2.33 -13.00 24.66
C GLY A 112 -3.09 -11.68 24.45
N PRO A 113 -2.45 -10.56 24.83
CA PRO A 113 -3.04 -9.24 24.67
C PRO A 113 -3.14 -8.84 23.20
N VAL A 114 -4.03 -7.87 22.92
CA VAL A 114 -4.05 -7.17 21.63
C VAL A 114 -2.83 -6.27 21.56
N GLU A 115 -2.05 -6.41 20.49
CA GLU A 115 -0.91 -5.55 20.21
C GLU A 115 -1.37 -4.37 19.35
N THR A 116 -1.01 -3.14 19.70
CA THR A 116 -1.36 -1.95 18.92
C THR A 116 -0.12 -1.29 18.38
N PHE A 117 -0.24 -0.79 17.16
CA PHE A 117 0.78 0.02 16.50
C PHE A 117 0.18 1.40 16.27
N ASP A 118 0.85 2.40 16.81
CA ASP A 118 0.41 3.79 16.76
C ASP A 118 1.54 4.66 16.16
N ALA A 119 1.16 5.83 15.68
CA ALA A 119 2.10 6.89 15.32
C ALA A 119 2.72 7.47 16.60
N LEU A 120 4.05 7.43 16.68
CA LEU A 120 4.78 7.83 17.90
C LEU A 120 4.91 9.35 17.96
N ASP A 121 5.29 9.94 16.83
CA ASP A 121 5.43 11.38 16.64
C ASP A 121 4.54 11.83 15.48
N ALA A 122 4.35 13.14 15.33
CA ALA A 122 3.69 13.68 14.14
C ALA A 122 4.58 13.45 12.91
N GLY A 123 4.02 12.77 11.90
CA GLY A 123 4.70 12.49 10.65
C GLY A 123 5.03 13.77 9.87
N PRO A 124 6.14 13.81 9.12
CA PRO A 124 6.56 14.98 8.35
C PRO A 124 5.56 15.40 7.27
N TYR A 125 4.67 14.50 6.86
CA TYR A 125 3.64 14.74 5.86
C TYR A 125 2.23 14.63 6.43
N ALA A 126 2.04 14.80 7.75
CA ALA A 126 0.73 14.68 8.39
C ALA A 126 -0.29 15.70 7.87
N ASP A 127 0.15 16.93 7.58
CA ASP A 127 -0.73 18.02 7.11
C ASP A 127 -0.89 18.11 5.59
N LEU A 128 -0.16 17.30 4.82
CA LEU A 128 -0.18 17.37 3.35
C LEU A 128 -1.46 16.72 2.80
N PRO A 129 -2.35 17.37 2.04
CA PRO A 129 -3.56 16.72 1.52
C PRO A 129 -3.23 15.42 0.77
N LEU A 130 -3.94 14.32 1.08
CA LEU A 130 -3.58 12.96 0.65
C LEU A 130 -4.78 12.19 0.12
N ARG A 131 -4.57 11.43 -0.95
CA ARG A 131 -5.52 10.47 -1.52
C ARG A 131 -4.81 9.15 -1.85
N LEU A 132 -5.52 8.02 -1.74
CA LEU A 132 -4.97 6.72 -2.09
C LEU A 132 -5.70 6.11 -3.27
N LEU A 133 -4.95 5.58 -4.23
CA LEU A 133 -5.49 4.73 -5.29
C LEU A 133 -5.31 3.27 -4.91
N VAL A 134 -6.41 2.52 -4.98
CA VAL A 134 -6.46 1.10 -4.64
C VAL A 134 -7.21 0.31 -5.70
N ASP A 135 -6.88 -0.98 -5.81
CA ASP A 135 -7.59 -1.91 -6.68
C ASP A 135 -7.78 -3.27 -5.99
N ARG A 136 -8.43 -4.20 -6.70
CA ARG A 136 -8.62 -5.59 -6.26
C ARG A 136 -7.33 -6.35 -5.94
N ASN A 137 -6.17 -5.84 -6.35
CA ASN A 137 -4.86 -6.43 -6.07
C ASN A 137 -4.11 -5.71 -4.94
N THR A 138 -4.65 -4.62 -4.39
CA THR A 138 -4.16 -4.04 -3.15
C THR A 138 -4.48 -5.01 -2.00
N ALA A 139 -3.44 -5.57 -1.37
CA ALA A 139 -3.60 -6.64 -0.38
C ALA A 139 -2.65 -6.52 0.82
N SER A 140 -3.03 -7.13 1.95
CA SER A 140 -2.14 -7.39 3.10
C SER A 140 -1.50 -6.11 3.67
N ALA A 141 -0.17 -6.00 3.71
CA ALA A 141 0.51 -4.81 4.21
C ALA A 141 0.07 -3.50 3.50
N ALA A 142 -0.31 -3.56 2.22
CA ALA A 142 -0.85 -2.39 1.53
C ALA A 142 -2.25 -2.01 2.07
N GLU A 143 -3.06 -2.99 2.46
CA GLU A 143 -4.35 -2.78 3.12
C GLU A 143 -4.20 -2.26 4.56
N VAL A 144 -3.11 -2.61 5.26
CA VAL A 144 -2.77 -2.01 6.56
C VAL A 144 -2.53 -0.50 6.39
N LEU A 145 -1.72 -0.11 5.39
CA LEU A 145 -1.49 1.31 5.10
C LEU A 145 -2.80 2.02 4.69
N ALA A 146 -3.59 1.42 3.80
CA ALA A 146 -4.86 1.99 3.36
C ALA A 146 -5.86 2.17 4.51
N GLY A 147 -5.99 1.16 5.37
CA GLY A 147 -6.87 1.20 6.54
C GLY A 147 -6.41 2.21 7.58
N ALA A 148 -5.10 2.31 7.83
CA ALA A 148 -4.54 3.28 8.75
C ALA A 148 -4.86 4.72 8.30
N LEU A 149 -4.64 5.03 7.02
CA LEU A 149 -4.85 6.39 6.52
C LEU A 149 -6.34 6.72 6.37
N ARG A 150 -7.16 5.77 5.91
CA ARG A 150 -8.60 5.99 5.79
C ARG A 150 -9.28 6.18 7.15
N ASP A 151 -9.01 5.30 8.11
CA ASP A 151 -9.76 5.30 9.38
C ASP A 151 -9.41 6.49 10.29
N ASN A 152 -8.22 7.06 10.14
CA ASN A 152 -7.86 8.30 10.82
C ASN A 152 -8.36 9.55 10.07
N GLY A 153 -9.16 9.40 9.01
CA GLY A 153 -9.65 10.52 8.20
C GLY A 153 -8.53 11.23 7.43
N ARG A 154 -7.39 10.55 7.25
CA ARG A 154 -6.19 11.14 6.67
C ARG A 154 -6.22 11.15 5.15
N ALA A 155 -6.89 10.18 4.53
CA ALA A 155 -7.03 10.09 3.09
C ALA A 155 -8.24 9.26 2.68
N ASP A 156 -8.88 9.67 1.57
CA ASP A 156 -9.92 8.88 0.92
C ASP A 156 -9.30 7.78 0.05
N LEU A 157 -9.99 6.64 -0.05
CA LEU A 157 -9.65 5.57 -0.98
C LEU A 157 -10.41 5.76 -2.29
N LEU A 158 -9.68 5.76 -3.40
CA LEU A 158 -10.22 5.88 -4.75
C LEU A 158 -9.90 4.61 -5.55
N GLY A 159 -10.87 4.11 -6.32
CA GLY A 159 -10.63 2.99 -7.23
C GLY A 159 -11.62 1.84 -7.07
N GLU A 160 -11.12 0.63 -6.86
CA GLU A 160 -11.91 -0.59 -6.68
C GLU A 160 -11.75 -1.14 -5.25
N ARG A 161 -12.66 -2.05 -4.86
CA ARG A 161 -12.54 -2.77 -3.59
C ARG A 161 -11.21 -3.53 -3.51
N THR A 162 -10.54 -3.46 -2.36
CA THR A 162 -9.28 -4.18 -2.12
C THR A 162 -9.47 -5.69 -1.93
N TYR A 163 -8.36 -6.43 -1.86
CA TYR A 163 -8.37 -7.90 -1.86
C TYR A 163 -9.03 -8.52 -0.61
N GLY A 164 -8.80 -7.96 0.57
CA GLY A 164 -9.28 -8.48 1.85
C GLY A 164 -8.36 -9.53 2.48
N LYS A 165 -7.03 -9.34 2.43
CA LYS A 165 -6.08 -10.23 3.12
C LYS A 165 -5.80 -9.68 4.53
N GLY A 166 -6.65 -10.09 5.48
CA GLY A 166 -6.62 -9.62 6.87
C GLY A 166 -5.82 -10.47 7.86
N LEU A 167 -5.15 -11.52 7.37
CA LEU A 167 -4.45 -12.52 8.17
C LEU A 167 -2.93 -12.32 8.13
N ILE A 168 -2.30 -12.49 9.29
CA ILE A 168 -0.85 -12.51 9.44
C ILE A 168 -0.39 -13.97 9.51
N GLN A 169 0.48 -14.32 8.59
CA GLN A 169 1.01 -15.67 8.43
C GLN A 169 2.51 -15.70 8.76
N THR A 170 2.98 -16.81 9.33
CA THR A 170 4.40 -17.09 9.55
C THR A 170 4.81 -18.37 8.84
N VAL A 171 6.09 -18.50 8.49
CA VAL A 171 6.63 -19.69 7.84
C VAL A 171 7.49 -20.47 8.83
N ALA A 172 7.09 -21.69 9.16
CA ALA A 172 7.87 -22.63 9.95
C ALA A 172 8.59 -23.63 9.04
N LYS A 173 9.93 -23.67 9.10
CA LYS A 173 10.73 -24.67 8.37
C LYS A 173 10.65 -26.03 9.09
N LEU A 174 10.50 -27.11 8.31
CA LEU A 174 10.41 -28.48 8.80
C LEU A 174 11.74 -29.22 8.58
N ALA A 175 11.95 -30.29 9.35
CA ALA A 175 13.21 -31.05 9.36
C ALA A 175 13.54 -31.73 8.01
N ASP A 176 12.53 -31.98 7.18
CA ASP A 176 12.67 -32.55 5.84
C ASP A 176 12.93 -31.50 4.75
N GLY A 177 13.18 -30.25 5.13
CA GLY A 177 13.38 -29.12 4.22
C GLY A 177 12.09 -28.51 3.67
N SER A 178 10.91 -29.07 3.98
CA SER A 178 9.63 -28.47 3.65
C SER A 178 9.29 -27.29 4.57
N ALA A 179 8.25 -26.51 4.25
CA ALA A 179 7.83 -25.38 5.06
C ALA A 179 6.31 -25.38 5.29
N LEU A 180 5.89 -24.85 6.44
CA LEU A 180 4.50 -24.69 6.82
C LEU A 180 4.18 -23.19 6.94
N GLU A 181 3.25 -22.70 6.13
CA GLU A 181 2.71 -21.36 6.29
C GLU A 181 1.50 -21.42 7.24
N ILE A 182 1.60 -20.75 8.38
CA ILE A 182 0.64 -20.83 9.49
C ILE A 182 0.04 -19.45 9.74
N THR A 183 -1.28 -19.36 9.79
CA THR A 183 -1.95 -18.13 10.26
C THR A 183 -1.79 -18.01 11.78
N VAL A 184 -1.19 -16.90 12.23
CA VAL A 184 -0.88 -16.66 13.65
C VAL A 184 -1.65 -15.50 14.28
N ALA A 185 -2.18 -14.61 13.45
CA ALA A 185 -2.97 -13.47 13.90
C ALA A 185 -3.88 -12.95 12.78
N ARG A 186 -4.81 -12.09 13.17
CA ARG A 186 -5.51 -11.17 12.28
C ARG A 186 -5.19 -9.75 12.68
N TYR A 187 -5.37 -8.80 11.77
CA TYR A 187 -5.33 -7.39 12.11
C TYR A 187 -6.72 -6.74 12.02
N GLU A 188 -6.90 -5.73 12.88
CA GLU A 188 -8.06 -4.88 13.00
C GLU A 188 -7.62 -3.44 12.67
N THR A 189 -8.43 -2.74 11.88
CA THR A 189 -8.16 -1.35 11.50
C THR A 189 -8.34 -0.41 12.70
N PRO A 190 -7.94 0.87 12.62
CA PRO A 190 -8.15 1.83 13.70
C PRO A 190 -9.62 1.95 14.14
N ALA A 191 -10.58 1.86 13.19
CA ALA A 191 -12.01 1.81 13.49
C ALA A 191 -12.52 0.44 13.97
N GLY A 192 -11.64 -0.52 14.28
CA GLY A 192 -11.99 -1.84 14.78
C GLY A 192 -12.54 -2.81 13.72
N ARG A 193 -12.35 -2.51 12.42
CA ARG A 193 -12.88 -3.33 11.32
C ARG A 193 -11.97 -4.53 11.05
N LEU A 194 -12.58 -5.65 10.70
CA LEU A 194 -11.87 -6.82 10.18
C LEU A 194 -11.76 -6.72 8.67
N VAL A 195 -10.53 -6.79 8.16
CA VAL A 195 -10.25 -6.69 6.72
C VAL A 195 -10.40 -8.04 6.02
N ASP A 196 -10.22 -9.15 6.74
CA ASP A 196 -10.20 -10.47 6.13
C ASP A 196 -11.49 -10.80 5.38
N GLN A 197 -11.33 -11.25 4.12
CA GLN A 197 -12.40 -11.57 3.16
C GLN A 197 -13.32 -10.40 2.75
N ARG A 198 -13.11 -9.21 3.31
CA ARG A 198 -13.94 -8.03 3.06
C ARG A 198 -13.20 -6.98 2.23
N GLY A 199 -11.93 -6.74 2.56
CA GLY A 199 -11.18 -5.62 2.02
C GLY A 199 -11.76 -4.28 2.45
N PHE A 200 -11.39 -3.24 1.71
CA PHE A 200 -11.93 -1.91 1.82
C PHE A 200 -12.70 -1.57 0.55
N GLU A 201 -13.97 -1.22 0.71
CA GLU A 201 -14.67 -0.49 -0.34
C GLU A 201 -14.05 0.91 -0.50
N PRO A 202 -13.84 1.39 -1.74
CA PRO A 202 -13.34 2.72 -2.00
C PRO A 202 -14.38 3.76 -1.54
N ASP A 203 -13.90 4.88 -1.01
CA ASP A 203 -14.74 6.02 -0.67
C ASP A 203 -15.24 6.72 -1.95
N VAL A 204 -14.42 6.75 -3.00
CA VAL A 204 -14.79 7.19 -4.35
C VAL A 204 -14.50 6.07 -5.36
N PRO A 205 -15.53 5.32 -5.79
CA PRO A 205 -15.35 4.32 -6.84
C PRO A 205 -14.89 4.97 -8.14
N LEU A 206 -13.86 4.40 -8.78
CA LEU A 206 -13.45 4.82 -10.13
C LEU A 206 -13.77 3.71 -11.12
N ASP A 207 -14.35 4.07 -12.26
CA ASP A 207 -14.51 3.11 -13.34
C ASP A 207 -13.13 2.67 -13.90
N SER A 208 -13.13 1.55 -14.62
CA SER A 208 -11.90 0.97 -15.17
C SER A 208 -11.15 1.90 -16.13
N GLU A 209 -11.87 2.80 -16.81
CA GLU A 209 -11.29 3.73 -17.78
C GLU A 209 -10.60 4.91 -17.07
N CYS A 210 -11.26 5.45 -16.05
CA CYS A 210 -10.76 6.47 -15.14
C CYS A 210 -9.53 5.95 -14.40
N SER A 211 -9.62 4.75 -13.80
CA SER A 211 -8.51 4.12 -13.09
C SER A 211 -7.31 3.90 -14.02
N ALA A 212 -7.50 3.32 -15.21
CA ALA A 212 -6.41 3.09 -16.16
C ALA A 212 -5.68 4.39 -16.54
N ARG A 213 -6.41 5.51 -16.66
CA ARG A 213 -5.83 6.81 -16.97
C ARG A 213 -5.00 7.40 -15.83
N VAL A 214 -5.23 7.05 -14.56
CA VAL A 214 -4.44 7.62 -13.43
C VAL A 214 -2.98 7.17 -13.46
N VAL A 215 -2.68 5.98 -14.02
CA VAL A 215 -1.31 5.57 -14.33
C VAL A 215 -1.27 4.86 -15.67
N GLY A 216 -0.87 5.58 -16.72
CA GLY A 216 0.16 5.14 -17.67
C GLY A 216 0.17 3.71 -18.23
N GLY A 217 -0.90 2.91 -18.21
CA GLY A 217 -0.69 1.46 -18.26
C GLY A 217 -1.93 0.59 -18.47
N GLY A 218 -2.37 0.52 -19.72
CA GLY A 218 -3.20 -0.59 -20.24
C GLY A 218 -2.95 -0.94 -21.72
N GLY A 219 -2.23 -0.10 -22.46
CA GLY A 219 -1.80 -0.37 -23.82
C GLY A 219 -0.30 -0.63 -23.87
N SER A 220 0.08 -1.78 -24.42
CA SER A 220 1.45 -2.17 -24.78
C SER A 220 2.41 -0.99 -24.97
N ALA A 221 3.52 -1.01 -24.25
CA ALA A 221 4.73 -0.23 -24.54
C ALA A 221 5.40 -0.70 -25.85
N ALA A 222 4.64 -0.80 -26.93
CA ALA A 222 5.10 -1.11 -28.28
C ALA A 222 4.51 -0.11 -29.28
N ALA A 223 4.80 1.19 -29.09
CA ALA A 223 4.61 2.19 -30.15
C ALA A 223 5.33 3.54 -29.95
N ALA A 224 5.96 3.83 -28.81
CA ALA A 224 6.63 5.11 -28.61
C ALA A 224 8.15 4.99 -28.83
N SER A 225 8.56 4.97 -30.09
CA SER A 225 9.94 5.25 -30.47
C SER A 225 10.22 6.75 -30.24
N GLY A 226 11.08 7.06 -29.27
CA GLY A 226 11.73 8.37 -29.16
C GLY A 226 10.82 9.52 -28.70
N GLY A 227 10.59 9.63 -27.38
CA GLY A 227 9.92 10.78 -26.77
C GLY A 227 9.60 10.52 -25.29
N ASN A 228 10.35 11.19 -24.40
CA ASN A 228 10.32 11.18 -22.92
C ASN A 228 9.13 10.44 -22.24
N VAL A 229 9.36 9.18 -21.84
CA VAL A 229 8.43 8.28 -21.14
C VAL A 229 7.77 8.92 -19.90
N VAL A 230 8.48 9.83 -19.24
CA VAL A 230 8.02 10.58 -18.06
C VAL A 230 6.94 11.61 -18.42
N ALA A 231 7.05 12.25 -19.59
CA ALA A 231 6.07 13.23 -20.05
C ALA A 231 4.73 12.56 -20.43
N ALA A 232 4.80 11.38 -21.05
CA ALA A 232 3.62 10.57 -21.36
C ALA A 232 2.92 10.09 -20.07
N ALA A 233 3.69 9.53 -19.12
CA ALA A 233 3.16 9.12 -17.81
C ALA A 233 2.53 10.28 -17.04
N ARG A 234 3.11 11.49 -17.13
CA ARG A 234 2.57 12.71 -16.51
C ARG A 234 1.25 13.13 -17.17
N ALA A 235 1.21 13.29 -18.49
CA ALA A 235 0.00 13.71 -19.20
C ALA A 235 -1.17 12.72 -19.03
N GLU A 236 -0.87 11.43 -18.88
CA GLU A 236 -1.89 10.42 -18.57
C GLU A 236 -2.39 10.56 -17.14
N ALA A 237 -1.48 10.65 -16.16
CA ALA A 237 -1.84 10.91 -14.76
C ALA A 237 -2.73 12.15 -14.63
N GLU A 238 -2.40 13.28 -15.30
CA GLU A 238 -3.21 14.51 -15.29
C GLU A 238 -4.66 14.25 -15.74
N ARG A 239 -4.86 13.43 -16.79
CA ARG A 239 -6.21 13.07 -17.27
C ARG A 239 -6.95 12.15 -16.30
N GLY A 240 -6.29 11.17 -15.70
CA GLY A 240 -6.91 10.29 -14.73
C GLY A 240 -7.29 11.00 -13.43
N LEU A 241 -6.42 11.88 -12.95
CA LEU A 241 -6.66 12.72 -11.78
C LEU A 241 -7.85 13.66 -11.96
N THR A 242 -8.01 14.24 -13.16
CA THR A 242 -9.17 15.08 -13.49
C THR A 242 -10.47 14.28 -13.41
N CYS A 243 -10.47 13.04 -13.92
CA CYS A 243 -11.64 12.16 -13.83
C CYS A 243 -11.97 11.78 -12.37
N ALA A 244 -10.95 11.43 -11.57
CA ALA A 244 -11.12 11.05 -10.17
C ALA A 244 -11.46 12.22 -9.22
N GLN A 245 -11.32 13.47 -9.67
CA GLN A 245 -11.82 14.65 -8.96
C GLN A 245 -13.28 15.00 -9.30
N GLN A 246 -13.81 14.47 -10.41
CA GLN A 246 -15.18 14.71 -10.87
C GLN A 246 -16.17 13.63 -10.41
N ALA A 247 -15.67 12.51 -9.89
CA ALA A 247 -16.44 11.45 -9.26
C ALA A 247 -16.73 11.78 -7.78
#